data_AF-A0A847L3M4-F1
#
_entry.id   AF-A0A847L3M4-F1
#
_cell.length_a   1.000
_cell.length_b   1.000
_cell.length_c   1.000
_cell.angle_alpha   90.00
_cell.angle_beta   90.00
_cell.angle_gamma   90.00
#
_symmetry.space_group_name_H-M   'P 1'
#
loop_
_entity.id
_entity.type
_entity.pdbx_description
1 polymer ?
#
loop_
_entity_poly.entity_id
_entity_poly.type
_entity_poly.pdbx_seq_one_letter_code
_entity_poly.pdbx_strand_id
1 'polypeptide(L)'
;MSRLRAYSKNEERANSYSHGLGVLLGLIAAPFLLHKAYLSANVWAVVSVIVYLIGMLSSYIASTIYHGTQNERRKRGLQQIDHAAIYLHIAGTYT
;
A
#
# COMPACT_ATOMS: atom_id res chain seq x y z
N MET A 1 -27.20 -0.62 4.29
CA MET A 1 -26.23 -0.64 3.18
C MET A 1 -25.51 0.69 3.19
N SER A 2 -24.23 0.72 3.54
CA SER A 2 -23.48 1.98 3.63
C SER A 2 -23.47 2.68 2.28
N ARG A 3 -23.75 3.99 2.27
CA ARG A 3 -23.63 4.81 1.07
C ARG A 3 -22.17 4.77 0.64
N LEU A 4 -21.86 4.06 -0.44
CA LEU A 4 -20.57 4.21 -1.12
C LEU A 4 -20.48 5.67 -1.55
N ARG A 5 -19.65 6.46 -0.88
CA ARG A 5 -19.29 7.79 -1.39
C ARG A 5 -18.57 7.55 -2.71
N ALA A 6 -19.24 7.87 -3.81
CA ALA A 6 -18.60 7.88 -5.11
C ALA A 6 -17.62 9.05 -5.13
N TYR A 7 -16.34 8.76 -5.31
CA TYR A 7 -15.32 9.78 -5.51
C TYR A 7 -15.55 10.46 -6.86
N SER A 8 -15.32 11.77 -6.91
CA SER A 8 -15.26 12.51 -8.17
C SER A 8 -14.06 12.02 -9.00
N LYS A 9 -14.11 12.23 -10.32
CA LYS A 9 -12.99 11.89 -11.21
C LYS A 9 -11.67 12.56 -10.81
N ASN A 10 -11.74 13.74 -10.21
CA ASN A 10 -10.56 14.47 -9.75
C ASN A 10 -9.99 13.85 -8.47
N GLU A 11 -10.84 13.44 -7.53
CA GLU A 11 -10.42 12.71 -6.32
C GLU A 11 -9.80 11.35 -6.68
N GLU A 12 -10.42 10.60 -7.61
CA GLU A 12 -9.85 9.32 -8.10
C GLU A 12 -8.45 9.50 -8.69
N ARG A 13 -8.24 10.55 -9.48
CA ARG A 13 -6.92 10.87 -10.04
C ARG A 13 -5.93 11.29 -8.95
N ALA A 14 -6.34 12.18 -8.05
CA ALA A 14 -5.50 12.64 -6.96
C ALA A 14 -5.05 11.46 -6.07
N ASN A 15 -5.97 10.57 -5.72
CA ASN A 15 -5.68 9.36 -4.95
C ASN A 15 -4.75 8.42 -5.73
N SER A 16 -5.06 8.13 -7.00
CA SER A 16 -4.20 7.26 -7.80
C SER A 16 -2.77 7.78 -7.90
N TYR A 17 -2.57 9.09 -8.06
CA TYR A 17 -1.24 9.71 -8.13
C TYR A 17 -0.55 9.78 -6.77
N SER A 18 -1.24 10.14 -5.70
CA SER A 18 -0.64 10.21 -4.36
C SER A 18 -0.21 8.82 -3.89
N HIS A 19 -1.03 7.80 -4.10
CA HIS A 19 -0.66 6.43 -3.77
C HIS A 19 0.43 5.88 -4.69
N GLY A 20 0.38 6.22 -5.99
CA GLY A 20 1.44 5.84 -6.93
C GLY A 20 2.80 6.45 -6.56
N LEU A 21 2.81 7.71 -6.10
CA LEU A 21 4.00 8.33 -5.54
C LEU A 21 4.46 7.62 -4.26
N GLY A 22 3.54 7.20 -3.41
CA GLY A 22 3.82 6.35 -2.24
C GLY A 22 4.54 5.04 -2.60
N VAL A 23 4.11 4.36 -3.67
CA VAL A 23 4.81 3.16 -4.19
C VAL A 23 6.24 3.50 -4.59
N LEU A 24 6.45 4.56 -5.37
CA LEU A 24 7.78 4.96 -5.83
C LEU A 24 8.72 5.30 -4.67
N LEU A 25 8.24 6.11 -3.72
CA LEU A 25 8.99 6.46 -2.51
C LEU A 25 9.29 5.22 -1.66
N GLY A 26 8.32 4.30 -1.52
CA GLY A 26 8.51 3.05 -0.81
C GLY A 26 9.57 2.15 -1.43
N LEU A 27 9.59 2.03 -2.76
CA LEU A 27 10.62 1.28 -3.50
C LEU A 27 12.01 1.92 -3.36
N ILE A 28 12.09 3.25 -3.34
CA ILE A 28 13.35 3.96 -3.11
C ILE A 28 13.83 3.76 -1.66
N ALA A 29 12.92 3.82 -0.67
CA ALA A 29 13.26 3.68 0.75
C ALA A 29 13.62 2.23 1.16
N ALA A 30 13.00 1.23 0.52
CA ALA A 30 13.19 -0.19 0.81
C ALA A 30 14.66 -0.63 0.93
N PRO A 31 15.57 -0.38 -0.04
CA PRO A 31 16.96 -0.78 0.07
C PRO A 31 17.68 -0.12 1.25
N PHE A 32 17.38 1.13 1.60
CA PHE A 32 18.00 1.81 2.74
C PHE A 32 17.55 1.19 4.07
N LEU A 33 16.26 0.87 4.21
CA LEU A 33 15.72 0.22 5.40
C LEU A 33 16.27 -1.19 5.58
N LEU A 34 16.32 -1.97 4.50
CA LEU A 34 16.89 -3.32 4.51
C LEU A 34 18.39 -3.30 4.82
N HIS A 35 19.13 -2.34 4.25
CA HIS A 35 20.55 -2.17 4.56
C HIS A 35 20.77 -1.83 6.04
N LYS A 36 19.98 -0.92 6.60
CA LYS A 36 20.05 -0.56 8.02
C LYS A 36 19.71 -1.75 8.94
N ALA A 37 18.69 -2.53 8.59
CA ALA A 37 18.31 -3.73 9.34
C ALA A 37 19.39 -4.82 9.25
N TYR A 38 20.02 -4.99 8.10
CA TYR A 38 21.14 -5.90 7.94
C TYR A 38 22.33 -5.51 8.82
N LEU A 39 22.67 -4.22 8.88
CA LEU A 39 23.75 -3.70 9.72
C LEU A 39 23.50 -3.87 11.22
N SER A 40 22.25 -4.07 11.65
CA SER A 40 21.96 -4.30 13.07
C SER A 40 22.30 -5.72 13.54
N ALA A 41 22.79 -6.60 12.64
CA ALA A 41 23.13 -8.00 12.92
C ALA A 41 22.00 -8.78 13.64
N ASN A 42 20.75 -8.37 13.43
CA ASN A 42 19.58 -8.96 14.06
C ASN A 42 18.62 -9.45 12.98
N VAL A 43 18.49 -10.78 12.86
CA VAL A 43 17.61 -11.41 11.87
C VAL A 43 16.16 -10.95 12.01
N TRP A 44 15.69 -10.71 13.24
CA TRP A 44 14.33 -10.23 13.48
C TRP A 44 14.12 -8.82 12.94
N ALA A 45 15.12 -7.94 13.02
CA ALA A 45 15.02 -6.60 12.43
C ALA A 45 14.84 -6.66 10.90
N VAL A 46 15.56 -7.57 10.23
CA VAL A 46 15.42 -7.78 8.77
C VAL A 46 14.03 -8.31 8.43
N VAL A 47 13.56 -9.33 9.17
CA VAL A 47 12.22 -9.91 8.96
C VAL A 47 11.13 -8.87 9.19
N SER A 48 11.17 -8.10 10.29
CA SER A 48 10.21 -7.05 10.58
C SER A 48 10.18 -5.98 9.48
N VAL A 49 11.34 -5.54 8.98
CA VAL A 49 11.41 -4.59 7.85
C VAL A 49 10.80 -5.17 6.57
N ILE A 50 11.04 -6.46 6.27
CA ILE A 50 10.43 -7.11 5.10
C ILE A 50 8.91 -7.15 5.23
N VAL A 51 8.38 -7.55 6.40
CA VAL A 51 6.92 -7.61 6.61
C VAL A 51 6.29 -6.22 6.53
N TYR A 52 6.93 -5.21 7.12
CA TYR A 52 6.53 -3.81 6.99
C TYR A 52 6.48 -3.37 5.53
N LEU A 53 7.54 -3.60 4.75
CA LEU A 53 7.63 -3.19 3.34
C LEU A 53 6.58 -3.88 2.47
N ILE A 54 6.35 -5.19 2.69
CA ILE A 54 5.32 -5.94 1.96
C ILE A 54 3.93 -5.36 2.26
N GLY A 55 3.61 -5.13 3.53
CA GLY A 55 2.32 -4.56 3.91
C GLY A 55 2.11 -3.16 3.32
N MET A 56 3.12 -2.30 3.45
CA MET A 56 3.11 -0.93 2.93
C MET A 56 2.91 -0.90 1.40
N LEU A 57 3.76 -1.61 0.66
CA LEU A 57 3.68 -1.65 -0.80
C LEU A 57 2.37 -2.28 -1.27
N SER A 58 1.88 -3.33 -0.60
CA SER A 58 0.59 -3.94 -0.94
C SER A 58 -0.56 -2.93 -0.82
N SER A 59 -0.59 -2.13 0.25
CA SER A 59 -1.61 -1.10 0.45
C SER A 59 -1.54 -0.01 -0.62
N TYR A 60 -0.35 0.56 -0.88
CA TYR A 60 -0.21 1.60 -1.89
C TYR A 60 -0.52 1.09 -3.31
N ILE A 61 -0.05 -0.11 -3.68
CA ILE A 61 -0.32 -0.69 -5.00
C ILE A 61 -1.81 -0.99 -5.18
N ALA A 62 -2.46 -1.61 -4.17
CA ALA A 62 -3.89 -1.89 -4.23
C ALA A 62 -4.70 -0.61 -4.42
N SER A 63 -4.35 0.44 -3.68
CA SER A 63 -5.00 1.74 -3.76
C SER A 63 -4.80 2.43 -5.11
N THR A 64 -3.58 2.42 -5.65
CA THR A 64 -3.29 2.96 -6.99
C THR A 64 -4.11 2.24 -8.06
N ILE A 65 -4.24 0.92 -8.01
CA ILE A 65 -5.02 0.16 -8.99
C ILE A 65 -6.52 0.41 -8.81
N TYR A 66 -7.02 0.46 -7.57
CA TYR A 66 -8.42 0.73 -7.26
C TYR A 66 -8.87 2.12 -7.73
N HIS A 67 -8.07 3.15 -7.46
CA HIS A 67 -8.39 4.52 -7.86
C HIS A 67 -8.11 4.79 -9.34
N GLY A 68 -7.12 4.10 -9.92
CA GLY A 68 -6.80 4.20 -11.35
C GLY A 68 -7.79 3.46 -12.26
N THR A 69 -8.59 2.51 -11.74
CA THR A 69 -9.52 1.75 -12.59
C THR A 69 -10.81 2.51 -12.88
N GLN A 70 -11.19 2.49 -14.16
CA GLN A 70 -12.50 2.96 -14.65
C GLN A 70 -13.47 1.79 -14.93
N ASN A 71 -13.04 0.55 -14.69
CA ASN A 71 -13.84 -0.63 -14.96
C ASN A 71 -14.72 -0.96 -13.75
N GLU A 72 -16.01 -0.63 -13.84
CA GLU A 72 -17.00 -0.84 -12.78
C GLU A 72 -17.11 -2.30 -12.30
N ARG A 73 -16.93 -3.28 -13.19
CA ARG A 73 -16.97 -4.71 -12.81
C ARG A 73 -15.82 -5.08 -11.88
N ARG A 74 -14.64 -4.48 -12.08
CA ARG A 74 -13.43 -4.73 -11.27
C ARG A 74 -13.35 -3.81 -10.05
N LYS A 75 -13.94 -2.61 -10.12
CA LYS A 75 -13.89 -1.57 -9.09
C LYS A 75 -14.26 -2.11 -7.71
N ARG A 76 -15.34 -2.88 -7.60
CA ARG A 76 -15.82 -3.45 -6.33
C ARG A 76 -14.84 -4.46 -5.72
N GLY A 77 -14.24 -5.34 -6.52
CA GLY A 77 -13.25 -6.30 -6.04
C GLY A 77 -11.96 -5.61 -5.61
N LEU A 78 -11.50 -4.64 -6.40
CA LEU A 78 -10.32 -3.83 -6.07
C LEU A 78 -10.51 -3.00 -4.81
N GLN A 79 -11.73 -2.49 -4.57
CA GLN A 79 -12.05 -1.80 -3.32
C GLN A 79 -11.92 -2.71 -2.09
N GLN A 80 -12.33 -3.97 -2.19
CA GLN A 80 -12.17 -4.93 -1.10
C GLN A 80 -10.69 -5.24 -0.84
N ILE A 81 -9.90 -5.40 -1.90
CA ILE A 81 -8.45 -5.62 -1.80
C ILE A 81 -7.76 -4.40 -1.19
N ASP A 82 -8.10 -3.19 -1.63
CA ASP A 82 -7.56 -1.93 -1.11
C ASP A 82 -7.81 -1.79 0.40
N HIS A 83 -9.06 -1.99 0.85
CA HIS A 83 -9.38 -1.98 2.27
C HIS A 83 -8.69 -3.10 3.06
N ALA A 84 -8.61 -4.32 2.50
CA ALA A 84 -7.94 -5.44 3.15
C ALA A 84 -6.43 -5.17 3.32
N ALA A 85 -5.79 -4.56 2.32
CA ALA A 85 -4.37 -4.26 2.32
C ALA A 85 -3.98 -3.25 3.42
N ILE A 86 -4.88 -2.36 3.84
CA ILE A 86 -4.66 -1.47 4.99
C ILE A 86 -4.44 -2.29 6.27
N TYR A 87 -5.25 -3.33 6.51
CA TYR A 87 -5.09 -4.18 7.69
C TYR A 87 -3.76 -4.95 7.66
N LEU A 88 -3.35 -5.44 6.48
CA LEU A 88 -2.04 -6.06 6.29
C LEU A 88 -0.91 -5.06 6.58
N HIS A 89 -1.02 -3.82 6.10
CA HIS A 89 -0.03 -2.79 6.36
C HIS A 89 0.05 -2.46 7.86
N ILE A 90 -1.08 -2.25 8.53
CA ILE A 90 -1.15 -2.00 9.97
C ILE A 90 -0.46 -3.14 10.72
N ALA A 91 -0.80 -4.40 10.42
CA ALA A 91 -0.15 -5.55 11.05
C ALA A 91 1.39 -5.52 10.87
N GLY A 92 1.86 -5.19 9.66
CA GLY A 92 3.30 -5.03 9.39
C GLY A 92 3.97 -3.84 10.10
N THR A 93 3.22 -2.87 10.63
CA THR A 93 3.80 -1.78 11.45
C THR A 93 4.06 -2.19 12.91
N TYR A 94 3.52 -3.33 13.36
CA TYR A 94 3.67 -3.86 14.71
C TYR A 94 4.58 -5.10 14.80
N THR A 95 5.20 -5.51 13.70
CA THR A 95 6.23 -6.56 13.67
C THR A 95 7.59 -6.02 14.05
#